data_AF-A0AAV5TV10-F1
#
_entry.id   AF-A0AAV5TV10-F1
#
_cell.length_a   1.000
_cell.length_b   1.000
_cell.length_c   1.000
_cell.angle_alpha   90.00
_cell.angle_beta   90.00
_cell.angle_gamma   90.00
#
_symmetry.space_group_name_H-M   'P 1'
#
loop_
_entity.id
_entity.type
_entity.pdbx_description
1 polymer ?
#
loop_
_entity_poly.entity_id
_entity_poly.type
_entity_poly.pdbx_seq_one_letter_code
_entity_poly.pdbx_strand_id
1 'polypeptide(L)'
;ALIFLSVLSSSAAVDFPNSVVITSADVPVDQPLLLKLDSGTAYRVYATFASGGSEDYVKGVRIYDHSGASLTVYGLDQPNNGDDYFLDNLRYLRAPIYVHDTNKGAADRVPFTIYVVDKYSVESFPVVSARRATAIVDSDKGFDAAGLTVLSAEEYFTVSEFGVYSGSPMVISSVGFDEYDPKYNVMTLSAHQDGRISFLSVYGPIATLSTANAKAGSSAQFQCQFARNTEYPLTLFDAPTFSFISPGYLSATQSYQ
;
A
#
# COMPACT_ATOMS: atom_id res chain seq x y z
N ALA A 1 -13.05 -26.65 -28.46
CA ALA A 1 -12.47 -26.94 -27.14
C ALA A 1 -11.76 -25.68 -26.66
N LEU A 2 -12.31 -24.99 -25.67
CA LEU A 2 -11.64 -23.84 -25.05
C LEU A 2 -10.55 -24.39 -24.13
N ILE A 3 -9.29 -24.04 -24.42
CA ILE A 3 -8.16 -24.34 -23.54
C ILE A 3 -8.18 -23.26 -22.46
N PHE A 4 -8.63 -23.61 -21.25
CA PHE A 4 -8.38 -22.82 -20.06
C PHE A 4 -6.91 -22.97 -19.70
N LEU A 5 -6.11 -21.93 -19.97
CA LEU A 5 -4.75 -21.82 -19.49
C LEU A 5 -4.81 -21.23 -18.07
N SER A 6 -4.87 -22.09 -17.05
CA SER A 6 -4.70 -21.64 -15.66
C SER A 6 -3.22 -21.41 -15.39
N VAL A 7 -2.81 -20.14 -15.35
CA VAL A 7 -1.49 -19.76 -14.82
C VAL A 7 -1.60 -19.82 -13.30
N LEU A 8 -1.08 -20.88 -12.70
CA LEU A 8 -0.88 -20.98 -11.25
C LEU A 8 0.32 -20.12 -10.87
N SER A 9 0.09 -18.84 -10.56
CA SER A 9 1.06 -18.02 -9.85
C SER A 9 0.74 -18.07 -8.36
N SER A 10 1.58 -18.74 -7.59
CA SER A 10 1.55 -18.63 -6.12
C SER A 10 1.97 -17.21 -5.75
N SER A 11 1.06 -16.38 -5.24
CA SER A 11 1.45 -15.14 -4.57
C SER A 11 2.17 -15.54 -3.28
N ALA A 12 3.44 -15.19 -3.20
CA ALA A 12 4.15 -15.18 -1.94
C ALA A 12 4.23 -13.72 -1.48
N ALA A 13 4.30 -13.52 -0.16
CA ALA A 13 4.68 -12.24 0.41
C ALA A 13 5.88 -11.66 -0.36
N VAL A 14 5.81 -10.39 -0.74
CA VAL A 14 6.91 -9.73 -1.45
C VAL A 14 7.89 -9.28 -0.39
N ASP A 15 8.99 -10.04 -0.27
CA ASP A 15 10.09 -9.76 0.65
C ASP A 15 11.04 -8.74 -0.02
N PHE A 16 11.17 -7.55 0.57
CA PHE A 16 12.18 -6.56 0.23
C PHE A 16 13.32 -6.59 1.26
N PRO A 17 14.50 -6.04 0.95
CA PRO A 17 15.63 -6.06 1.88
C PRO A 17 15.33 -5.47 3.26
N ASN A 18 14.41 -4.51 3.35
CA ASN A 18 14.07 -3.81 4.59
C ASN A 18 12.58 -3.85 4.94
N SER A 19 11.76 -4.56 4.18
CA SER A 19 10.32 -4.63 4.42
C SER A 19 9.66 -5.88 3.87
N VAL A 20 8.43 -6.10 4.29
CA VAL A 20 7.54 -7.14 3.75
C VAL A 20 6.16 -6.53 3.55
N VAL A 21 5.57 -6.79 2.38
CA VAL A 21 4.17 -6.48 2.08
C VAL A 21 3.39 -7.79 1.99
N ILE A 22 2.29 -7.86 2.72
CA ILE A 22 1.48 -9.06 2.89
C ILE A 22 0.03 -8.70 2.61
N THR A 23 -0.65 -9.54 1.86
CA THR A 23 -2.08 -9.42 1.60
C THR A 23 -2.84 -10.54 2.28
N SER A 24 -4.16 -10.41 2.35
CA SER A 24 -5.02 -11.51 2.80
C SER A 24 -4.75 -12.82 2.06
N ALA A 25 -4.39 -12.81 0.79
CA ALA A 25 -4.09 -14.03 0.02
C ALA A 25 -2.88 -14.81 0.58
N ASP A 26 -1.93 -14.13 1.21
CA ASP A 26 -0.70 -14.73 1.73
C ASP A 26 -0.88 -15.36 3.13
N VAL A 27 -1.91 -14.95 3.86
CA VAL A 27 -2.16 -15.40 5.23
C VAL A 27 -3.16 -16.55 5.22
N PRO A 28 -2.79 -17.77 5.63
CA PRO A 28 -3.76 -18.85 5.78
C PRO A 28 -4.68 -18.60 6.98
N VAL A 29 -5.95 -19.01 6.86
CA VAL A 29 -6.91 -18.94 7.97
C VAL A 29 -6.58 -20.03 8.99
N ASP A 30 -6.62 -19.68 10.28
CA ASP A 30 -6.36 -20.56 11.43
C ASP A 30 -4.93 -21.14 11.49
N GLN A 31 -4.00 -20.54 10.75
CA GLN A 31 -2.58 -20.90 10.77
C GLN A 31 -1.73 -19.62 10.82
N PRO A 32 -0.83 -19.46 11.80
CA PRO A 32 0.08 -18.33 11.82
C PRO A 32 1.10 -18.37 10.67
N LEU A 33 1.24 -17.26 9.96
CA LEU A 33 2.31 -17.00 9.01
C LEU A 33 3.48 -16.31 9.73
N LEU A 34 4.66 -16.92 9.70
CA LEU A 34 5.91 -16.28 10.16
C LEU A 34 6.47 -15.39 9.04
N LEU A 35 6.79 -14.13 9.37
CA LEU A 35 7.38 -13.20 8.42
C LEU A 35 8.89 -13.41 8.33
N LYS A 36 9.44 -13.35 7.11
CA LYS A 36 10.88 -13.46 6.87
C LYS A 36 11.55 -12.11 7.12
N LEU A 37 11.84 -11.84 8.38
CA LEU A 37 12.44 -10.60 8.87
C LEU A 37 13.69 -10.93 9.70
N ASP A 38 14.62 -9.97 9.78
CA ASP A 38 15.82 -10.12 10.57
C ASP A 38 15.48 -10.18 12.06
N SER A 39 15.82 -11.31 12.68
CA SER A 39 15.48 -11.60 14.07
C SER A 39 16.04 -10.54 15.02
N GLY A 40 15.23 -10.09 15.98
CA GLY A 40 15.61 -9.08 16.96
C GLY A 40 15.49 -7.64 16.47
N THR A 41 15.26 -7.38 15.18
CA THR A 41 15.03 -6.03 14.64
C THR A 41 13.62 -5.53 14.96
N ALA A 42 13.49 -4.22 15.21
CA ALA A 42 12.20 -3.58 15.43
C ALA A 42 11.66 -3.04 14.10
N TYR A 43 10.38 -3.30 13.83
CA TYR A 43 9.70 -2.92 12.59
C TYR A 43 8.52 -2.01 12.89
N ARG A 44 8.30 -1.01 12.05
CA ARG A 44 7.03 -0.27 11.96
C ARG A 44 6.01 -1.17 11.27
N VAL A 45 4.77 -1.16 11.75
CA VAL A 45 3.70 -1.99 11.21
C VAL A 45 2.54 -1.09 10.81
N TYR A 46 2.16 -1.16 9.55
CA TYR A 46 1.01 -0.48 8.98
C TYR A 46 0.04 -1.52 8.43
N ALA A 47 -1.26 -1.25 8.50
CA ALA A 47 -2.23 -2.11 7.83
C ALA A 47 -3.45 -1.31 7.38
N THR A 48 -4.12 -1.83 6.35
CA THR A 48 -5.43 -1.37 5.91
C THR A 48 -6.26 -2.57 5.46
N PHE A 49 -7.54 -2.35 5.21
CA PHE A 49 -8.46 -3.37 4.72
C PHE A 49 -9.46 -2.75 3.76
N ALA A 50 -10.11 -3.60 2.96
CA ALA A 50 -11.00 -3.13 1.91
C ALA A 50 -12.22 -2.38 2.46
N SER A 51 -12.75 -1.44 1.68
CA SER A 51 -14.06 -0.86 1.92
C SER A 51 -15.17 -1.91 1.78
N GLY A 52 -16.27 -1.73 2.51
CA GLY A 52 -17.35 -2.73 2.60
C GLY A 52 -16.99 -3.97 3.44
N GLY A 53 -15.72 -4.17 3.78
CA GLY A 53 -15.25 -5.25 4.65
C GLY A 53 -15.76 -5.13 6.09
N SER A 54 -16.11 -6.28 6.68
CA SER A 54 -16.51 -6.36 8.09
C SER A 54 -15.37 -5.95 9.02
N GLU A 55 -15.59 -4.92 9.82
CA GLU A 55 -14.64 -4.50 10.87
C GLU A 55 -14.42 -5.59 11.91
N ASP A 56 -15.44 -6.42 12.16
CA ASP A 56 -15.32 -7.53 13.11
C ASP A 56 -14.40 -8.63 12.58
N TYR A 57 -14.40 -8.88 11.26
CA TYR A 57 -13.45 -9.81 10.64
C TYR A 57 -12.00 -9.34 10.88
N VAL A 58 -11.69 -8.08 10.60
CA VAL A 58 -10.31 -7.58 10.68
C VAL A 58 -9.82 -7.33 12.11
N LYS A 59 -10.72 -7.36 13.11
CA LYS A 59 -10.33 -7.50 14.53
C LYS A 59 -9.79 -8.90 14.84
N GLY A 60 -10.22 -9.92 14.09
CA GLY A 60 -9.72 -11.30 14.16
C GLY A 60 -8.40 -11.54 13.43
N VAL A 61 -7.88 -10.57 12.66
CA VAL A 61 -6.56 -10.67 12.02
C VAL A 61 -5.51 -10.01 12.93
N ARG A 62 -4.66 -10.84 13.55
CA ARG A 62 -3.70 -10.44 14.56
C ARG A 62 -2.28 -10.44 14.01
N ILE A 63 -1.54 -9.37 14.26
CA ILE A 63 -0.09 -9.28 14.04
C ILE A 63 0.57 -9.25 15.41
N TYR A 64 1.50 -10.14 15.69
CA TYR A 64 2.12 -10.22 17.00
C TYR A 64 3.58 -10.66 16.93
N ASP A 65 4.34 -10.29 17.97
CA ASP A 65 5.72 -10.72 18.11
C ASP A 65 5.91 -11.78 19.19
N HIS A 66 7.13 -12.27 19.30
CA HIS A 66 7.54 -13.24 20.31
C HIS A 66 7.45 -12.73 21.76
N SER A 67 7.32 -11.42 21.98
CA SER A 67 7.21 -10.81 23.31
C SER A 67 5.76 -10.79 23.82
N GLY A 68 4.80 -11.13 22.94
CA GLY A 68 3.37 -11.09 23.24
C GLY A 68 2.71 -9.74 22.90
N ALA A 69 3.47 -8.77 22.38
CA ALA A 69 2.88 -7.55 21.84
C ALA A 69 2.03 -7.92 20.61
N SER A 70 0.82 -7.39 20.54
CA SER A 70 -0.14 -7.74 19.50
C SER A 70 -0.90 -6.50 19.03
N LEU A 71 -1.04 -6.42 17.72
CA LEU A 71 -1.82 -5.44 16.98
C LEU A 71 -2.89 -6.19 16.17
N THR A 72 -3.94 -5.50 15.77
CA THR A 72 -4.93 -6.04 14.83
C THR A 72 -4.95 -5.17 13.58
N VAL A 73 -5.37 -5.74 12.45
CA VAL A 73 -5.54 -4.96 11.21
C VAL A 73 -6.48 -3.78 11.46
N TYR A 74 -7.59 -3.99 12.18
CA TYR A 74 -8.50 -2.91 12.57
C TYR A 74 -7.82 -1.79 13.38
N GLY A 75 -6.99 -2.15 14.36
CA GLY A 75 -6.30 -1.17 15.21
C GLY A 75 -5.19 -0.41 14.48
N LEU A 76 -4.63 -1.01 13.43
CA LEU A 76 -3.60 -0.42 12.59
C LEU A 76 -4.16 0.47 11.48
N ASP A 77 -5.35 0.17 10.96
CA ASP A 77 -6.07 1.05 10.02
C ASP A 77 -6.73 2.22 10.77
N GLN A 78 -6.18 2.72 11.89
CA GLN A 78 -6.69 3.93 12.53
C GLN A 78 -5.79 5.11 12.16
N PRO A 79 -6.36 6.29 11.86
CA PRO A 79 -5.56 7.45 11.56
C PRO A 79 -4.80 7.91 12.81
N ASN A 80 -3.69 8.60 12.58
CA ASN A 80 -2.96 9.30 13.62
C ASN A 80 -3.84 10.39 14.26
N ASN A 81 -3.59 10.70 15.53
CA ASN A 81 -4.35 11.72 16.25
C ASN A 81 -4.29 13.08 15.52
N GLY A 82 -5.45 13.58 15.11
CA GLY A 82 -5.58 14.87 14.42
C GLY A 82 -5.52 14.80 12.89
N ASP A 83 -5.48 13.61 12.31
CA ASP A 83 -5.61 13.37 10.87
C ASP A 83 -6.77 12.41 10.56
N ASP A 84 -7.22 12.39 9.29
CA ASP A 84 -8.34 11.56 8.85
C ASP A 84 -7.89 10.28 8.10
N TYR A 85 -6.64 10.23 7.62
CA TYR A 85 -6.20 9.19 6.68
C TYR A 85 -4.73 8.74 6.80
N PHE A 86 -3.83 9.50 7.43
CA PHE A 86 -2.47 9.04 7.73
C PHE A 86 -2.47 8.02 8.88
N LEU A 87 -1.89 6.85 8.64
CA LEU A 87 -1.76 5.80 9.65
C LEU A 87 -0.71 6.16 10.71
N ASP A 88 -0.93 5.68 11.93
CA ASP A 88 -0.04 5.88 13.07
C ASP A 88 1.34 5.21 12.86
N ASN A 89 2.41 6.03 12.86
CA ASN A 89 3.80 5.57 12.69
C ASN A 89 4.49 5.14 14.00
N LEU A 90 3.76 5.12 15.12
CA LEU A 90 4.27 4.75 16.45
C LEU A 90 3.99 3.29 16.82
N ARG A 91 3.47 2.49 15.88
CA ARG A 91 3.15 1.07 16.09
C ARG A 91 4.33 0.20 15.66
N TYR A 92 4.95 -0.46 16.63
CA TYR A 92 6.14 -1.28 16.43
C TYR A 92 5.99 -2.68 16.99
N LEU A 93 6.61 -3.65 16.31
CA LEU A 93 6.80 -5.03 16.78
C LEU A 93 8.25 -5.45 16.56
N ARG A 94 8.74 -6.43 17.33
CA ARG A 94 10.11 -6.95 17.17
C ARG A 94 10.10 -8.33 16.53
N ALA A 95 10.94 -8.56 15.52
CA ALA A 95 11.05 -9.88 14.91
C ALA A 95 11.54 -10.96 15.91
N PRO A 96 11.04 -12.21 15.82
CA PRO A 96 10.11 -12.71 14.80
C PRO A 96 8.67 -12.21 14.97
N ILE A 97 8.05 -11.83 13.85
CA ILE A 97 6.67 -11.34 13.76
C ILE A 97 5.81 -12.40 13.06
N TYR A 98 4.60 -12.60 13.56
CA TYR A 98 3.61 -13.52 13.03
C TYR A 98 2.34 -12.77 12.65
N VAL A 99 1.67 -13.25 11.60
CA VAL A 99 0.33 -12.82 11.22
C VAL A 99 -0.61 -14.02 11.32
N HIS A 100 -1.75 -13.87 11.99
CA HIS A 100 -2.71 -14.95 12.17
C HIS A 100 -4.14 -14.44 11.93
N ASP A 101 -4.78 -15.01 10.92
CA ASP A 101 -6.20 -14.79 10.62
C ASP A 101 -7.04 -15.82 11.39
N THR A 102 -7.71 -15.41 12.47
CA THR A 102 -8.48 -16.32 13.34
C THR A 102 -9.94 -16.52 12.90
N ASN A 103 -10.33 -16.02 11.73
CA ASN A 103 -11.73 -15.99 11.27
C ASN A 103 -12.20 -17.32 10.66
N LYS A 104 -11.93 -18.43 11.34
CA LYS A 104 -12.34 -19.76 10.88
C LYS A 104 -13.87 -19.84 10.76
N GLY A 105 -14.35 -20.20 9.56
CA GLY A 105 -15.78 -20.36 9.30
C GLY A 105 -16.53 -19.05 9.02
N ALA A 106 -15.83 -17.93 8.84
CA ALA A 106 -16.43 -16.72 8.30
C ALA A 106 -16.97 -16.98 6.89
N ALA A 107 -18.16 -16.45 6.59
CA ALA A 107 -18.81 -16.61 5.29
C ALA A 107 -18.05 -15.86 4.19
N ASP A 108 -17.59 -14.65 4.51
CA ASP A 108 -16.83 -13.80 3.60
C ASP A 108 -15.48 -13.46 4.21
N ARG A 109 -14.45 -13.47 3.35
CA ARG A 109 -13.09 -13.10 3.72
C ARG A 109 -12.84 -11.65 3.36
N VAL A 110 -12.43 -10.84 4.35
CA VAL A 110 -12.14 -9.42 4.11
C VAL A 110 -10.71 -9.26 3.58
N PRO A 111 -10.52 -8.60 2.42
CA PRO A 111 -9.18 -8.26 1.93
C PRO A 111 -8.50 -7.27 2.87
N PHE A 112 -7.23 -7.53 3.17
CA PHE A 112 -6.38 -6.65 3.95
C PHE A 112 -4.96 -6.63 3.38
N THR A 113 -4.24 -5.58 3.72
CA THR A 113 -2.82 -5.40 3.40
C THR A 113 -2.08 -4.99 4.66
N ILE A 114 -0.93 -5.60 4.90
CA ILE A 114 -0.02 -5.31 6.01
C ILE A 114 1.33 -4.95 5.40
N TYR A 115 1.92 -3.84 5.85
CA TYR A 115 3.25 -3.40 5.46
C TYR A 115 4.12 -3.31 6.71
N VAL A 116 5.21 -4.08 6.72
CA VAL A 116 6.15 -4.17 7.84
C VAL A 116 7.50 -3.67 7.36
N VAL A 117 8.04 -2.62 7.96
CA VAL A 117 9.25 -1.94 7.48
C VAL A 117 10.23 -1.65 8.60
N ASP A 118 11.53 -1.84 8.35
CA ASP A 118 12.59 -1.65 9.33
C ASP A 118 12.56 -0.24 9.92
N LYS A 119 12.60 -0.16 11.26
CA LYS A 119 12.54 1.10 11.99
C LYS A 119 13.81 1.95 11.83
N TYR A 120 14.97 1.31 11.78
CA TYR A 120 16.27 1.92 11.96
C TYR A 120 16.98 2.22 10.64
N SER A 121 16.84 1.34 9.64
CA SER A 121 17.50 1.51 8.35
C SER A 121 16.73 2.39 7.37
N VAL A 122 15.43 2.59 7.61
CA VAL A 122 14.53 3.32 6.71
C VAL A 122 13.94 4.54 7.41
N GLU A 123 14.10 5.69 6.78
CA GLU A 123 13.38 6.91 7.14
C GLU A 123 11.89 6.76 6.82
N SER A 124 11.03 7.21 7.73
CA SER A 124 9.59 7.03 7.57
C SER A 124 9.02 8.09 6.64
N PHE A 125 8.37 7.67 5.56
CA PHE A 125 7.34 8.50 4.94
C PHE A 125 6.00 8.27 5.65
N PRO A 126 5.07 9.23 5.60
CA PRO A 126 3.70 9.00 6.00
C PRO A 126 3.08 7.87 5.18
N VAL A 127 2.28 7.04 5.84
CA VAL A 127 1.53 5.97 5.18
C VAL A 127 0.05 6.34 5.20
N VAL A 128 -0.58 6.40 4.03
CA VAL A 128 -1.98 6.71 3.84
C VAL A 128 -2.77 5.41 3.66
N SER A 129 -3.91 5.30 4.34
CA SER A 129 -4.90 4.25 4.03
C SER A 129 -5.77 4.70 2.87
N ALA A 130 -5.72 3.98 1.74
CA ALA A 130 -6.58 4.24 0.59
C ALA A 130 -8.07 4.15 0.97
N ARG A 131 -8.42 3.24 1.90
CA ARG A 131 -9.76 3.10 2.45
C ARG A 131 -10.26 4.37 3.16
N ARG A 132 -9.36 5.19 3.70
CA ARG A 132 -9.70 6.41 4.44
C ARG A 132 -9.56 7.67 3.62
N ALA A 133 -8.61 7.67 2.67
CA ALA A 133 -8.40 8.78 1.76
C ALA A 133 -9.65 8.99 0.88
N THR A 134 -10.38 10.06 1.17
CA THR A 134 -11.56 10.52 0.39
C THR A 134 -11.42 11.98 -0.02
N ALA A 135 -10.27 12.59 0.29
CA ALA A 135 -10.02 14.01 0.14
C ALA A 135 -8.66 14.25 -0.53
N ILE A 136 -8.38 15.53 -0.73
CA ILE A 136 -7.09 16.02 -1.20
C ILE A 136 -6.04 15.76 -0.11
N VAL A 137 -5.02 14.98 -0.45
CA VAL A 137 -3.81 14.80 0.36
C VAL A 137 -2.78 15.80 -0.12
N ASP A 138 -2.27 16.59 0.81
CA ASP A 138 -1.44 17.74 0.54
C ASP A 138 -0.22 17.74 1.46
N SER A 139 0.97 17.82 0.90
CA SER A 139 2.23 17.93 1.66
C SER A 139 2.26 19.15 2.58
N ASP A 140 1.57 20.24 2.20
CA ASP A 140 1.51 21.47 2.99
C ASP A 140 0.60 21.33 4.22
N LYS A 141 -0.19 20.26 4.32
CA LYS A 141 -1.01 19.93 5.49
C LYS A 141 -0.26 19.16 6.58
N GLY A 142 1.06 19.23 6.59
CA GLY A 142 1.84 18.96 7.80
C GLY A 142 2.61 17.65 7.84
N PHE A 143 3.07 17.14 6.69
CA PHE A 143 4.10 16.11 6.68
C PHE A 143 5.37 16.60 5.98
N ASP A 144 6.45 16.72 6.75
CA ASP A 144 7.78 17.05 6.24
C ASP A 144 8.50 15.76 5.85
N ALA A 145 8.11 15.19 4.70
CA ALA A 145 8.71 13.96 4.18
C ALA A 145 8.80 14.01 2.66
N ALA A 146 9.76 13.27 2.09
CA ALA A 146 10.12 13.36 0.67
C ALA A 146 9.15 12.62 -0.28
N GLY A 147 8.15 11.98 0.30
CA GLY A 147 7.06 11.29 -0.37
C GLY A 147 5.96 10.88 0.61
N LEU A 148 5.00 10.12 0.11
CA LEU A 148 4.05 9.34 0.89
C LEU A 148 3.94 7.93 0.32
N THR A 149 3.56 6.97 1.16
CA THR A 149 3.19 5.63 0.73
C THR A 149 1.69 5.43 0.93
N VAL A 150 1.01 4.94 -0.09
CA VAL A 150 -0.39 4.56 -0.04
C VAL A 150 -0.46 3.07 0.16
N LEU A 151 -1.16 2.65 1.20
CA LEU A 151 -1.53 1.26 1.43
C LEU A 151 -2.98 1.06 0.99
N SER A 152 -3.23 0.01 0.22
CA SER A 152 -4.55 -0.32 -0.29
C SER A 152 -4.84 -1.80 -0.10
N ALA A 153 -6.08 -2.11 0.22
CA ALA A 153 -6.66 -3.43 0.08
C ALA A 153 -7.89 -3.41 -0.85
N GLU A 154 -8.12 -2.27 -1.50
CA GLU A 154 -9.14 -2.10 -2.54
C GLU A 154 -8.64 -2.78 -3.85
N GLU A 155 -9.54 -3.05 -4.79
CA GLU A 155 -9.20 -3.65 -6.09
C GLU A 155 -8.26 -2.73 -6.88
N TYR A 156 -8.55 -1.44 -6.79
CA TYR A 156 -7.68 -0.37 -7.20
C TYR A 156 -8.03 0.91 -6.44
N PHE A 157 -7.11 1.86 -6.44
CA PHE A 157 -7.38 3.24 -6.10
C PHE A 157 -6.89 4.14 -7.22
N THR A 158 -7.55 5.29 -7.41
CA THR A 158 -7.13 6.28 -8.40
C THR A 158 -6.56 7.49 -7.69
N VAL A 159 -5.39 7.90 -8.15
CA VAL A 159 -4.75 9.15 -7.77
C VAL A 159 -4.85 10.11 -8.94
N SER A 160 -5.33 11.31 -8.70
CA SER A 160 -5.52 12.34 -9.72
C SER A 160 -5.13 13.71 -9.20
N GLU A 161 -5.22 14.71 -10.07
CA GLU A 161 -5.00 16.12 -9.72
C GLU A 161 -3.62 16.35 -9.07
N PHE A 162 -2.57 15.81 -9.68
CA PHE A 162 -1.22 15.97 -9.16
C PHE A 162 -0.78 17.44 -9.27
N GLY A 163 -0.58 18.09 -8.13
CA GLY A 163 0.20 19.31 -8.03
C GLY A 163 1.66 18.93 -7.81
N VAL A 164 2.58 19.36 -8.68
CA VAL A 164 4.03 19.21 -8.46
C VAL A 164 4.59 20.61 -8.29
N TYR A 165 4.80 21.06 -7.05
CA TYR A 165 5.14 22.47 -6.81
C TYR A 165 6.64 22.78 -6.99
N SER A 166 7.48 21.76 -7.17
CA SER A 166 8.92 21.91 -7.37
C SER A 166 9.36 21.54 -8.80
N GLY A 167 10.49 22.07 -9.26
CA GLY A 167 11.10 21.68 -10.54
C GLY A 167 11.66 20.25 -10.58
N SER A 168 11.40 19.42 -9.55
CA SER A 168 11.80 18.02 -9.52
C SER A 168 10.64 17.12 -9.97
N PRO A 169 10.89 16.10 -10.80
CA PRO A 169 9.85 15.17 -11.20
C PRO A 169 9.27 14.43 -9.99
N MET A 170 7.97 14.14 -10.04
CA MET A 170 7.35 13.16 -9.15
C MET A 170 7.50 11.78 -9.78
N VAL A 171 7.80 10.79 -8.94
CA VAL A 171 7.86 9.38 -9.29
C VAL A 171 6.80 8.65 -8.49
N ILE A 172 6.14 7.71 -9.16
CA ILE A 172 5.22 6.77 -8.53
C ILE A 172 5.81 5.37 -8.71
N SER A 173 5.98 4.66 -7.60
CA SER A 173 6.57 3.32 -7.56
C SER A 173 5.60 2.33 -6.95
N SER A 174 5.61 1.07 -7.41
CA SER A 174 4.71 0.00 -6.94
C SER A 174 5.18 -0.71 -5.66
N VAL A 175 5.97 -0.02 -4.83
CA VAL A 175 6.64 -0.55 -3.64
C VAL A 175 6.56 0.48 -2.50
N GLY A 176 6.96 0.07 -1.29
CA GLY A 176 7.04 0.97 -0.14
C GLY A 176 8.18 1.98 -0.26
N PHE A 177 8.21 2.95 0.67
CA PHE A 177 9.23 4.00 0.71
C PHE A 177 10.65 3.49 1.05
N ASP A 178 10.78 2.21 1.39
CA ASP A 178 12.05 1.55 1.69
C ASP A 178 12.80 1.02 0.46
N GLU A 179 12.17 1.07 -0.72
CA GLU A 179 12.72 0.57 -1.97
C GLU A 179 12.81 1.69 -3.01
N TYR A 180 14.03 1.92 -3.51
CA TYR A 180 14.37 3.02 -4.42
C TYR A 180 14.81 2.55 -5.81
N ASP A 181 14.82 1.24 -6.06
CA ASP A 181 15.18 0.68 -7.36
C ASP A 181 14.23 1.21 -8.46
N PRO A 182 14.76 1.91 -9.47
CA PRO A 182 13.95 2.48 -10.54
C PRO A 182 13.10 1.48 -11.32
N LYS A 183 13.39 0.17 -11.25
CA LYS A 183 12.60 -0.88 -11.89
C LYS A 183 11.17 -0.97 -11.38
N TYR A 184 10.90 -0.46 -10.16
CA TYR A 184 9.57 -0.42 -9.58
C TYR A 184 8.81 0.87 -9.91
N ASN A 185 9.42 1.79 -10.65
CA ASN A 185 8.77 3.03 -11.07
C ASN A 185 7.73 2.72 -12.15
N VAL A 186 6.48 3.08 -11.88
CA VAL A 186 5.36 2.87 -12.81
C VAL A 186 4.96 4.14 -13.55
N MET A 187 5.31 5.31 -13.00
CA MET A 187 5.04 6.61 -13.63
C MET A 187 6.03 7.66 -13.16
N THR A 188 6.39 8.58 -14.06
CA THR A 188 7.16 9.78 -13.74
C THR A 188 6.46 11.00 -14.32
N LEU A 189 6.13 11.98 -13.49
CA LEU A 189 5.53 13.26 -13.87
C LEU A 189 6.62 14.33 -13.86
N SER A 190 6.95 14.86 -15.03
CA SER A 190 8.14 15.70 -15.21
C SER A 190 7.88 17.20 -15.08
N ALA A 191 6.64 17.66 -15.29
CA ALA A 191 6.27 19.05 -15.13
C ALA A 191 4.95 19.23 -14.36
N HIS A 192 4.82 20.37 -13.68
CA HIS A 192 3.58 20.79 -13.01
C HIS A 192 2.36 20.79 -13.96
N GLN A 193 2.56 21.04 -15.25
CA GLN A 193 1.47 21.03 -16.24
C GLN A 193 0.97 19.62 -16.55
N ASP A 194 1.83 18.59 -16.43
CA ASP A 194 1.46 17.20 -16.69
C ASP A 194 0.53 16.66 -15.59
N GLY A 195 0.75 17.09 -14.33
CA GLY A 195 0.04 16.55 -13.18
C GLY A 195 -1.45 16.90 -13.11
N ARG A 196 -1.87 18.07 -13.60
CA ARG A 196 -3.26 18.55 -13.49
C ARG A 196 -4.28 17.75 -14.32
N ILE A 197 -3.85 17.13 -15.40
CA ILE A 197 -4.70 16.30 -16.28
C ILE A 197 -4.39 14.81 -16.16
N SER A 198 -3.37 14.46 -15.36
CA SER A 198 -2.96 13.09 -15.15
C SER A 198 -3.79 12.43 -14.06
N PHE A 199 -4.10 11.16 -14.29
CA PHE A 199 -4.59 10.25 -13.27
C PHE A 199 -3.85 8.92 -13.40
N LEU A 200 -3.73 8.22 -12.29
CA LEU A 200 -3.16 6.89 -12.23
C LEU A 200 -4.09 6.01 -11.41
N SER A 201 -4.56 4.93 -12.00
CA SER A 201 -5.20 3.84 -11.24
C SER A 201 -4.14 2.82 -10.86
N VAL A 202 -3.99 2.57 -9.56
CA VAL A 202 -3.03 1.62 -8.99
C VAL A 202 -3.78 0.36 -8.58
N TYR A 203 -3.42 -0.77 -9.19
CA TYR A 203 -4.00 -2.09 -8.96
C TYR A 203 -3.10 -2.93 -8.05
N GLY A 204 -2.76 -2.44 -6.86
CA GLY A 204 -1.81 -3.13 -5.99
C GLY A 204 -1.94 -2.75 -4.53
N PRO A 205 -1.31 -3.53 -3.64
CA PRO A 205 -1.45 -3.35 -2.20
C PRO A 205 -0.73 -2.11 -1.68
N ILE A 206 0.23 -1.59 -2.45
CA ILE A 206 1.10 -0.49 -2.04
C ILE A 206 1.52 0.33 -3.25
N ALA A 207 1.64 1.64 -3.07
CA ALA A 207 2.40 2.49 -3.98
C ALA A 207 3.04 3.64 -3.21
N THR A 208 4.17 4.14 -3.69
CA THR A 208 4.84 5.30 -3.11
C THR A 208 4.90 6.42 -4.12
N LEU A 209 4.45 7.60 -3.71
CA LEU A 209 4.56 8.84 -4.47
C LEU A 209 5.68 9.64 -3.83
N SER A 210 6.74 9.92 -4.59
CA SER A 210 7.91 10.62 -4.08
C SER A 210 8.47 11.59 -5.10
N THR A 211 9.28 12.51 -4.63
CA THR A 211 10.13 13.31 -5.52
C THR A 211 11.29 12.44 -6.02
N ALA A 212 11.68 12.54 -7.29
CA ALA A 212 12.69 11.67 -7.92
C ALA A 212 14.09 11.72 -7.24
N ASN A 213 14.32 12.70 -6.37
CA ASN A 213 15.55 12.87 -5.60
C ASN A 213 15.28 12.92 -4.09
N ALA A 214 14.19 12.29 -3.63
CA ALA A 214 13.82 12.20 -2.24
C ALA A 214 15.01 11.73 -1.39
N LYS A 215 15.55 12.63 -0.58
CA LYS A 215 16.56 12.34 0.44
C LYS A 215 15.98 12.61 1.82
N ALA A 216 16.62 12.06 2.83
CA ALA A 216 16.24 12.34 4.20
C ALA A 216 16.19 13.82 4.55
N GLY A 217 15.06 14.23 5.14
CA GLY A 217 14.72 15.62 5.43
C GLY A 217 14.38 16.49 4.22
N SER A 218 14.08 15.91 3.05
CA SER A 218 13.51 16.67 1.92
C SER A 218 12.00 16.72 2.06
N SER A 219 11.40 17.90 1.96
CA SER A 219 9.93 18.03 1.92
C SER A 219 9.45 17.73 0.49
N ALA A 220 8.56 16.76 0.35
CA ALA A 220 7.80 16.62 -0.87
C ALA A 220 6.92 17.85 -1.04
N GLN A 221 6.76 18.30 -2.27
CA GLN A 221 5.83 19.37 -2.59
C GLN A 221 4.86 18.84 -3.61
N PHE A 222 3.86 18.12 -3.13
CA PHE A 222 2.78 17.68 -3.98
C PHE A 222 1.42 17.66 -3.30
N GLN A 223 0.43 17.79 -4.16
CA GLN A 223 -0.96 17.59 -3.82
C GLN A 223 -1.51 16.52 -4.75
N CYS A 224 -2.37 15.65 -4.23
CA CYS A 224 -3.10 14.70 -5.06
C CYS A 224 -4.46 14.40 -4.44
N GLN A 225 -5.42 14.10 -5.29
CA GLN A 225 -6.73 13.64 -4.88
C GLN A 225 -6.80 12.12 -4.98
N PHE A 226 -7.33 11.50 -3.94
CA PHE A 226 -7.64 10.08 -3.92
C PHE A 226 -9.12 9.87 -4.20
N ALA A 227 -9.40 9.10 -5.23
CA ALA A 227 -10.72 8.59 -5.51
C ALA A 227 -10.69 7.05 -5.49
N ARG A 228 -11.66 6.47 -4.79
CA ARG A 228 -11.96 5.04 -4.88
C ARG A 228 -13.18 4.89 -5.77
N ASN A 229 -13.09 4.03 -6.77
CA ASN A 229 -14.27 3.59 -7.48
C ASN A 229 -14.55 2.17 -7.01
N THR A 230 -15.74 1.99 -6.45
CA THR A 230 -16.38 0.70 -6.09
C THR A 230 -15.95 0.12 -4.74
N GLU A 231 -16.95 -0.34 -3.97
CA GLU A 231 -16.74 -1.23 -2.82
C GLU A 231 -16.13 -2.54 -3.30
N TYR A 232 -15.14 -3.07 -2.58
CA TYR A 232 -14.51 -4.34 -2.94
C TYR A 232 -15.54 -5.48 -2.84
N PRO A 233 -15.76 -6.29 -3.88
CA PRO A 233 -16.64 -7.44 -3.78
C PRO A 233 -16.08 -8.45 -2.75
N LEU A 234 -16.84 -8.69 -1.68
CA LEU A 234 -16.42 -9.51 -0.53
C LEU A 234 -16.07 -10.97 -0.88
N THR A 235 -16.39 -11.43 -2.08
CA THR A 235 -15.90 -12.68 -2.67
C THR A 235 -14.54 -12.44 -3.34
N LEU A 236 -13.46 -12.73 -2.61
CA LEU A 236 -12.14 -12.90 -3.21
C LEU A 236 -12.19 -14.06 -4.23
N PHE A 237 -11.85 -13.78 -5.49
CA PHE A 237 -11.50 -14.85 -6.44
C PHE A 237 -10.15 -15.44 -6.03
N ASP A 238 -9.94 -16.74 -6.23
CA ASP A 238 -8.74 -17.50 -5.81
C ASP A 238 -7.41 -17.07 -6.48
N ALA A 239 -7.36 -15.91 -7.15
CA ALA A 239 -6.15 -15.37 -7.76
C ALA A 239 -6.19 -13.83 -7.82
N PRO A 240 -5.13 -13.10 -7.37
CA PRO A 240 -5.01 -11.67 -7.61
C PRO A 240 -4.77 -11.41 -9.10
N THR A 241 -5.63 -10.65 -9.74
CA THR A 241 -5.43 -10.16 -11.11
C THR A 241 -4.84 -8.75 -11.06
N PHE A 242 -3.61 -8.59 -11.55
CA PHE A 242 -3.06 -7.27 -11.88
C PHE A 242 -3.41 -6.96 -13.34
N SER A 243 -4.04 -5.82 -13.59
CA SER A 243 -4.24 -5.32 -14.96
C SER A 243 -3.74 -3.89 -15.05
N PHE A 244 -2.80 -3.63 -15.96
CA PHE A 244 -2.39 -2.28 -16.31
C PHE A 244 -3.33 -1.77 -17.39
N ILE A 245 -4.30 -0.93 -17.03
CA ILE A 245 -5.02 -0.12 -18.00
C ILE A 245 -4.56 1.32 -17.78
N SER A 246 -3.61 1.75 -18.60
CA SER A 246 -3.31 3.16 -18.81
C SER A 246 -4.23 3.69 -19.89
N PRO A 247 -5.07 4.70 -19.63
CA PRO A 247 -5.53 5.62 -20.65
C PRO A 247 -4.77 6.93 -20.45
N GLY A 248 -3.44 6.88 -20.53
CA GLY A 248 -2.58 8.03 -20.25
C GLY A 248 -1.69 8.48 -21.41
N TYR A 249 -0.96 7.57 -22.06
CA TYR A 249 0.15 7.98 -22.95
C TYR A 249 0.51 6.99 -24.05
N LEU A 250 -0.47 6.40 -24.75
CA LEU A 250 -0.14 5.93 -26.09
C LEU A 250 -0.10 7.17 -27.00
N SER A 251 1.01 7.38 -27.72
CA SER A 251 0.87 8.12 -28.97
C SER A 251 -0.12 7.34 -29.86
N ALA A 252 -0.95 8.01 -30.65
CA ALA A 252 -1.95 7.36 -31.52
C ALA A 252 -1.37 6.22 -32.39
N THR A 253 -0.07 6.28 -32.67
CA THR A 253 0.72 5.27 -33.38
C THR A 253 1.00 3.98 -32.61
N GLN A 254 1.06 4.03 -31.28
CA GLN A 254 1.29 2.85 -30.43
C GLN A 254 0.00 2.16 -30.00
N SER A 255 -1.16 2.79 -30.18
CA SER A 255 -2.48 2.19 -29.90
C SER A 255 -3.01 1.29 -31.03
N TYR A 256 -2.45 1.39 -32.24
CA TYR A 256 -2.93 0.66 -33.43
C TYR A 256 -1.84 -0.20 -34.09
N GLN A 257 -1.04 -0.91 -33.29
CA GLN A 257 -0.21 -2.02 -33.75
C GLN A 257 -0.52 -3.30 -32.96
#